data_AF-A0A257S2P2-F1
#
_entry.id   AF-A0A257S2P2-F1
#
_cell.length_a   1.000
_cell.length_b   1.000
_cell.length_c   1.000
_cell.angle_alpha   90.00
_cell.angle_beta   90.00
_cell.angle_gamma   90.00
#
_symmetry.space_group_name_H-M   'P 1'
#
loop_
_entity.id
_entity.type
_entity.pdbx_description
1 polymer ?
#
loop_
_entity_poly.entity_id
_entity_poly.type
_entity_poly.pdbx_seq_one_letter_code
_entity_poly.pdbx_strand_id
1 'polypeptide(L)'
;MAGELTALGEAPRPEAGGVAWTGDAASLCRANLWLRSASRVVVRAAEFRARTFYELERHARRIPWERFVTPGGAVRFRVTCRKSRLYHSDAVAQRMAAAIEHRMGAASAFTAREEAADDETADSGREQMFVVRLSHDVCTVSADSSGALLHLRGYRQAVAKAPLRETLAAALLLAADWRGASPLVDPLCGAGTIPIEAAMIARRMAPGLNRQFACVDWPGFP
;
A
#
# COMPACT_ATOMS: atom_id res chain seq x y z
N MET A 1 2.12 11.86 -7.73
CA MET A 1 0.93 11.24 -7.11
C MET A 1 -0.37 11.93 -7.46
N ALA A 2 -0.70 13.12 -6.93
CA ALA A 2 -2.00 13.76 -7.19
C ALA A 2 -2.27 13.98 -8.69
N GLY A 3 -1.31 14.55 -9.43
CA GLY A 3 -1.46 14.72 -10.88
C GLY A 3 -1.62 13.41 -11.67
N GLU A 4 -1.04 12.29 -11.19
CA GLU A 4 -1.25 10.99 -11.82
C GLU A 4 -2.67 10.48 -11.60
N LEU A 5 -3.23 10.62 -10.39
CA LEU A 5 -4.62 10.26 -10.11
C LEU A 5 -5.60 11.10 -10.94
N THR A 6 -5.34 12.40 -11.09
CA THR A 6 -6.12 13.26 -11.99
C THR A 6 -6.03 12.78 -13.44
N ALA A 7 -4.86 12.37 -13.90
CA ALA A 7 -4.70 11.80 -15.25
C ALA A 7 -5.43 10.46 -15.44
N LEU A 8 -5.71 9.74 -14.36
CA LEU A 8 -6.55 8.53 -14.35
C LEU A 8 -8.06 8.84 -14.24
N GLY A 9 -8.46 10.11 -14.20
CA GLY A 9 -9.85 10.55 -14.10
C GLY A 9 -10.38 10.62 -12.66
N GLU A 10 -9.50 10.53 -11.66
CA GLU A 10 -9.90 10.56 -10.25
C GLU A 10 -9.86 11.98 -9.68
N ALA A 11 -10.57 12.19 -8.57
CA ALA A 11 -10.56 13.44 -7.80
C ALA A 11 -9.68 13.32 -6.53
N PRO A 12 -8.35 13.51 -6.64
CA PRO A 12 -7.44 13.37 -5.51
C PRO A 12 -7.53 14.52 -4.52
N ARG A 13 -7.43 14.19 -3.24
CA ARG A 13 -7.24 15.11 -2.11
C ARG A 13 -5.89 14.84 -1.46
N PRO A 14 -4.93 15.77 -1.53
CA PRO A 14 -3.64 15.63 -0.85
C PRO A 14 -3.82 15.48 0.67
N GLU A 15 -3.02 14.62 1.28
CA GLU A 15 -2.95 14.44 2.73
C GLU A 15 -1.48 14.31 3.18
N ALA A 16 -1.22 14.40 4.48
CA ALA A 16 0.13 14.26 5.00
C ALA A 16 0.70 12.86 4.69
N GLY A 17 1.70 12.80 3.79
CA GLY A 17 2.35 11.56 3.39
C GLY A 17 1.59 10.72 2.36
N GLY A 18 0.57 11.27 1.68
CA GLY A 18 -0.17 10.54 0.67
C GLY A 18 -1.23 11.36 -0.06
N VAL A 19 -2.09 10.66 -0.81
CA VAL A 19 -3.22 11.24 -1.52
C VAL A 19 -4.42 10.33 -1.32
N ALA A 20 -5.56 10.90 -0.92
CA ALA A 20 -6.82 10.18 -0.77
C ALA A 20 -7.74 10.47 -1.96
N TRP A 21 -8.54 9.50 -2.37
CA TRP A 21 -9.63 9.71 -3.33
C TRP A 21 -10.77 8.74 -3.02
N THR A 22 -11.89 8.87 -3.71
CA THR A 22 -13.01 7.93 -3.67
C THR A 22 -13.24 7.40 -5.07
N GLY A 23 -13.38 6.09 -5.21
CA GLY A 23 -13.54 5.41 -6.50
C GLY A 23 -14.06 3.99 -6.31
N ASP A 24 -14.35 3.33 -7.43
CA ASP A 24 -14.82 1.95 -7.50
C ASP A 24 -13.66 0.93 -7.57
N ALA A 25 -13.99 -0.35 -7.75
CA ALA A 25 -12.97 -1.39 -7.89
C ALA A 25 -12.09 -1.17 -9.14
N ALA A 26 -12.66 -0.68 -10.25
CA ALA A 26 -11.90 -0.36 -11.44
C ALA A 26 -10.91 0.79 -11.20
N SER A 27 -11.29 1.80 -10.41
CA SER A 27 -10.40 2.85 -9.91
C SER A 27 -9.23 2.28 -9.10
N LEU A 28 -9.52 1.32 -8.21
CA LEU A 28 -8.49 0.62 -7.42
C LEU A 28 -7.51 -0.16 -8.31
N CYS A 29 -8.02 -0.89 -9.32
CA CYS A 29 -7.19 -1.58 -10.32
C CYS A 29 -6.30 -0.58 -11.07
N ARG A 30 -6.90 0.50 -11.60
CA ARG A 30 -6.18 1.53 -12.36
C ARG A 30 -5.08 2.15 -11.49
N ALA A 31 -5.37 2.47 -10.24
CA ALA A 31 -4.39 3.05 -9.33
C ALA A 31 -3.20 2.11 -9.09
N ASN A 32 -3.44 0.84 -8.79
CA ASN A 32 -2.36 -0.15 -8.60
C ASN A 32 -1.55 -0.38 -9.88
N LEU A 33 -2.21 -0.43 -11.02
CA LEU A 33 -1.58 -0.71 -12.30
C LEU A 33 -0.76 0.48 -12.84
N TRP A 34 -1.25 1.71 -12.67
CA TRP A 34 -0.74 2.89 -13.36
C TRP A 34 0.05 3.88 -12.51
N LEU A 35 -0.12 3.90 -11.18
CA LEU A 35 0.62 4.87 -10.35
C LEU A 35 2.11 4.53 -10.31
N ARG A 36 2.94 5.49 -10.71
CA ARG A 36 4.40 5.33 -10.76
C ARG A 36 5.04 5.86 -9.49
N SER A 37 4.58 6.99 -8.96
CA SER A 37 5.25 7.61 -7.80
C SER A 37 4.74 7.14 -6.43
N ALA A 38 3.64 6.37 -6.38
CA ALA A 38 3.09 5.87 -5.13
C ALA A 38 3.87 4.65 -4.60
N SER A 39 4.05 4.54 -3.29
CA SER A 39 4.67 3.37 -2.66
C SER A 39 3.72 2.18 -2.52
N ARG A 40 2.43 2.45 -2.24
CA ARG A 40 1.37 1.47 -1.99
C ARG A 40 0.00 2.13 -2.14
N VAL A 41 -1.00 1.36 -2.53
CA VAL A 41 -2.41 1.75 -2.53
C VAL A 41 -3.16 0.95 -1.46
N VAL A 42 -3.88 1.66 -0.59
CA VAL A 42 -4.65 1.05 0.51
C VAL A 42 -6.10 1.50 0.46
N VAL A 43 -7.02 0.62 0.86
CA VAL A 43 -8.46 0.90 0.94
C VAL A 43 -8.83 1.11 2.39
N ARG A 44 -9.40 2.28 2.74
CA ARG A 44 -9.88 2.56 4.10
C ARG A 44 -11.10 1.69 4.40
N ALA A 45 -10.94 0.73 5.30
CA ALA A 45 -11.99 -0.18 5.72
C ALA A 45 -12.85 0.41 6.85
N ALA A 46 -12.22 1.17 7.76
CA ALA A 46 -12.91 1.85 8.84
C ALA A 46 -12.09 3.01 9.40
N GLU A 47 -12.79 3.98 9.98
CA GLU A 47 -12.22 5.05 10.78
C GLU A 47 -13.08 5.29 12.02
N PHE A 48 -12.46 5.32 13.20
CA PHE A 48 -13.16 5.52 14.46
C PHE A 48 -12.24 6.03 15.56
N ARG A 49 -12.80 6.63 16.60
CA ARG A 49 -12.04 7.04 17.78
C ARG A 49 -11.89 5.88 18.75
N ALA A 50 -10.68 5.66 19.26
CA ALA A 50 -10.40 4.66 20.29
C ALA A 50 -9.33 5.17 21.26
N ARG A 51 -9.68 5.26 22.55
CA ARG A 51 -8.79 5.68 23.64
C ARG A 51 -8.40 4.51 24.54
N THR A 52 -9.12 3.40 24.47
CA THR A 52 -8.88 2.19 25.26
C THR A 52 -8.83 0.96 24.35
N PHE A 53 -8.17 -0.11 24.79
CA PHE A 53 -8.12 -1.37 24.03
C PHE A 53 -9.51 -2.00 23.86
N TYR A 54 -10.38 -1.83 24.86
CA TYR A 54 -11.76 -2.30 24.79
C TYR A 54 -12.54 -1.60 23.66
N GLU A 55 -12.43 -0.27 23.56
CA GLU A 55 -13.04 0.49 22.46
C GLU A 55 -12.49 0.05 21.10
N LEU A 56 -11.17 -0.07 20.99
CA LEU A 56 -10.50 -0.53 19.77
C LEU A 56 -11.06 -1.87 19.30
N GLU A 57 -11.09 -2.87 20.19
CA GLU A 57 -11.56 -4.22 19.89
C GLU A 57 -13.05 -4.22 19.51
N ARG A 58 -13.89 -3.50 20.27
CA ARG A 58 -15.32 -3.38 20.00
C ARG A 58 -15.60 -2.80 18.61
N HIS A 59 -14.84 -1.77 18.20
CA HIS A 59 -14.96 -1.18 16.88
C HIS A 59 -14.36 -2.08 15.79
N ALA A 60 -13.22 -2.71 16.04
CA ALA A 60 -12.56 -3.62 15.11
C ALA A 60 -13.45 -4.82 14.74
N ARG A 61 -14.22 -5.37 15.69
CA ARG A 61 -15.18 -6.47 15.41
C ARG A 61 -16.30 -6.10 14.42
N ARG A 62 -16.58 -4.80 14.23
CA ARG A 62 -17.62 -4.31 13.32
C ARG A 62 -17.14 -4.13 11.88
N ILE A 63 -15.83 -4.14 11.66
CA ILE A 63 -15.25 -4.00 10.32
C ILE A 63 -15.64 -5.24 9.50
N PRO A 64 -16.11 -5.08 8.24
CA PRO A 64 -16.47 -6.20 7.37
C PRO A 64 -15.20 -6.87 6.80
N TRP A 65 -14.45 -7.55 7.66
CA TRP A 65 -13.19 -8.22 7.33
C TRP A 65 -13.33 -9.23 6.18
N GLU A 66 -14.49 -9.87 6.07
CA GLU A 66 -14.87 -10.81 5.01
C GLU A 66 -14.75 -10.24 3.59
N ARG A 67 -14.70 -8.91 3.44
CA ARG A 67 -14.47 -8.26 2.14
C ARG A 67 -13.03 -8.33 1.66
N PHE A 68 -12.07 -8.51 2.57
CA PHE A 68 -10.64 -8.39 2.31
C PHE A 68 -9.87 -9.69 2.54
N VAL A 69 -10.38 -10.60 3.37
CA VAL A 69 -9.71 -11.86 3.68
C VAL A 69 -10.73 -12.99 3.77
N THR A 70 -10.40 -14.15 3.21
CA THR A 70 -11.20 -15.38 3.33
C THR A 70 -11.17 -15.90 4.77
N PRO A 71 -12.21 -16.60 5.25
CA PRO A 71 -12.13 -17.32 6.52
C PRO A 71 -10.90 -18.24 6.56
N GLY A 72 -10.09 -18.13 7.61
CA GLY A 72 -8.83 -18.88 7.78
C GLY A 72 -7.65 -18.37 6.95
N GLY A 73 -7.80 -17.27 6.21
CA GLY A 73 -6.69 -16.60 5.54
C GLY A 73 -5.69 -16.00 6.55
N ALA A 74 -4.41 -15.92 6.17
CA ALA A 74 -3.39 -15.28 6.98
C ALA A 74 -3.51 -13.76 6.91
N VAL A 75 -3.26 -13.06 8.02
CA VAL A 75 -3.29 -11.59 8.09
C VAL A 75 -2.05 -11.03 8.76
N ARG A 76 -1.61 -9.86 8.29
CA ARG A 76 -0.53 -9.09 8.91
C ARG A 76 -1.04 -7.72 9.29
N PHE A 77 -0.57 -7.21 10.42
CA PHE A 77 -0.84 -5.83 10.82
C PHE A 77 0.44 -5.01 10.83
N ARG A 78 0.41 -3.89 10.11
CA ARG A 78 1.39 -2.81 10.24
C ARG A 78 0.73 -1.68 11.02
N VAL A 79 1.21 -1.45 12.24
CA VAL A 79 0.59 -0.49 13.16
C VAL A 79 1.52 0.70 13.40
N THR A 80 0.97 1.91 13.25
CA THR A 80 1.66 3.16 13.57
C THR A 80 0.83 3.93 14.59
N CYS A 81 1.40 4.22 15.76
CA CYS A 81 0.74 5.01 16.80
C CYS A 81 1.44 6.37 16.97
N ARG A 82 0.71 7.47 16.83
CA ARG A 82 1.22 8.84 17.03
C ARG A 82 0.27 9.65 17.89
N LYS A 83 0.79 10.33 18.91
CA LYS A 83 0.02 11.26 19.77
C LYS A 83 -1.34 10.68 20.22
N SER A 84 -1.37 9.40 20.59
CA SER A 84 -2.60 8.67 20.93
C SER A 84 -2.41 7.95 22.26
N ARG A 85 -3.48 7.75 23.02
CA ARG A 85 -3.43 7.00 24.29
C ARG A 85 -2.99 5.55 24.12
N LEU A 86 -3.38 4.94 23.00
CA LEU A 86 -2.88 3.63 22.59
C LEU A 86 -1.56 3.83 21.84
N TYR A 87 -0.44 3.53 22.49
CA TYR A 87 0.91 3.73 21.95
C TYR A 87 1.66 2.42 21.65
N HIS A 88 1.25 1.31 22.27
CA HIS A 88 1.82 -0.02 22.04
C HIS A 88 1.31 -0.63 20.73
N SER A 89 2.09 -0.53 19.66
CA SER A 89 1.77 -1.05 18.32
C SER A 89 1.45 -2.53 18.33
N ASP A 90 2.24 -3.36 19.02
CA ASP A 90 2.05 -4.81 19.08
C ASP A 90 0.76 -5.18 19.81
N ALA A 91 0.45 -4.48 20.91
CA ALA A 91 -0.80 -4.69 21.62
C ALA A 91 -2.00 -4.33 20.72
N VAL A 92 -1.95 -3.20 20.01
CA VAL A 92 -2.99 -2.83 19.05
C VAL A 92 -3.14 -3.93 17.98
N ALA A 93 -2.04 -4.42 17.42
CA ALA A 93 -2.05 -5.48 16.41
C ALA A 93 -2.70 -6.76 16.93
N GLN A 94 -2.36 -7.19 18.14
CA GLN A 94 -2.96 -8.36 18.81
C GLN A 94 -4.47 -8.21 19.01
N ARG A 95 -4.96 -7.03 19.43
CA ARG A 95 -6.41 -6.80 19.60
C ARG A 95 -7.14 -6.77 18.27
N MET A 96 -6.50 -6.29 17.21
CA MET A 96 -7.06 -6.32 15.86
C MET A 96 -7.16 -7.76 15.33
N ALA A 97 -6.14 -8.59 15.56
CA ALA A 97 -6.16 -10.01 15.21
C ALA A 97 -7.28 -10.77 15.94
N ALA A 98 -7.40 -10.59 17.26
CA ALA A 98 -8.47 -11.19 18.06
C ALA A 98 -9.88 -10.76 17.57
N ALA A 99 -10.02 -9.52 17.10
CA ALA A 99 -11.27 -9.03 16.54
C ALA A 99 -11.62 -9.69 15.19
N ILE A 100 -10.62 -9.98 14.35
CA ILE A 100 -10.80 -10.76 13.11
C ILE A 100 -11.22 -12.19 13.44
N GLU A 101 -10.48 -12.87 14.33
CA GLU A 101 -10.78 -14.25 14.73
C GLU A 101 -12.20 -14.39 15.27
N HIS A 102 -12.61 -13.46 16.14
CA HIS A 102 -13.97 -13.45 16.68
C HIS A 102 -15.04 -13.25 15.60
N ARG A 103 -14.79 -12.43 14.57
CA ARG A 103 -15.77 -12.17 13.51
C ARG A 103 -15.81 -13.30 12.46
N MET A 104 -14.64 -13.85 12.12
CA MET A 104 -14.47 -14.77 11.00
C MET A 104 -14.47 -16.24 11.41
N GLY A 105 -14.39 -16.55 12.72
CA GLY A 105 -14.54 -17.90 13.27
C GLY A 105 -13.37 -18.87 13.03
N ALA A 106 -12.28 -18.40 12.43
CA ALA A 106 -11.07 -19.19 12.16
C ALA A 106 -9.84 -18.45 12.71
N ALA A 107 -8.88 -19.22 13.26
CA ALA A 107 -7.58 -18.70 13.67
C ALA A 107 -6.85 -18.19 12.42
N SER A 108 -6.78 -16.87 12.28
CA SER A 108 -5.98 -16.25 11.24
C SER A 108 -4.53 -16.39 11.65
N ALA A 109 -3.68 -17.00 10.83
CA ALA A 109 -2.24 -16.91 11.04
C ALA A 109 -1.85 -15.43 11.06
N PHE A 110 -1.28 -14.95 12.17
CA PHE A 110 -1.00 -13.54 12.38
C PHE A 110 0.49 -13.28 12.62
N THR A 111 1.02 -12.29 11.90
CA THR A 111 2.36 -11.73 12.16
C THR A 111 2.28 -10.23 12.48
N ALA A 112 2.86 -9.82 13.62
CA ALA A 112 3.11 -8.42 13.95
C ALA A 112 4.48 -8.01 13.39
N ARG A 113 4.55 -6.92 12.63
CA ARG A 113 5.84 -6.33 12.20
C ARG A 113 5.85 -4.82 12.41
N GLU A 114 6.96 -4.33 12.96
CA GLU A 114 7.24 -2.90 13.07
C GLU A 114 7.54 -2.26 11.70
N GLU A 115 7.45 -0.93 11.62
CA GLU A 115 7.67 -0.15 10.39
C GLU A 115 9.04 -0.36 9.71
N ALA A 116 10.04 -0.87 10.44
CA ALA A 116 11.43 -0.96 10.03
C ALA A 116 11.87 -2.34 9.50
N ALA A 117 11.00 -3.36 9.56
CA ALA A 117 11.32 -4.65 8.93
C ALA A 117 11.25 -4.49 7.40
N ASP A 118 12.34 -4.84 6.71
CA ASP A 118 12.49 -4.72 5.26
C ASP A 118 11.28 -5.32 4.51
N ASP A 119 10.37 -4.45 4.06
CA ASP A 119 9.24 -4.77 3.16
C ASP A 119 9.73 -5.36 1.81
N GLU A 120 11.06 -5.40 1.59
CA GLU A 120 11.71 -5.85 0.35
C GLU A 120 11.77 -7.38 0.20
N THR A 121 11.62 -8.16 1.29
CA THR A 121 11.79 -9.63 1.27
C THR A 121 10.54 -10.45 1.63
N ALA A 122 9.43 -9.81 2.02
CA ALA A 122 8.29 -10.52 2.59
C ALA A 122 7.05 -10.45 1.68
N ASP A 123 7.11 -11.12 0.54
CA ASP A 123 5.91 -11.57 -0.16
C ASP A 123 6.07 -13.03 -0.61
N SER A 124 6.22 -13.93 0.37
CA SER A 124 6.20 -15.38 0.18
C SER A 124 4.79 -15.98 0.33
N GLY A 125 3.73 -15.18 0.14
CA GLY A 125 2.39 -15.69 -0.19
C GLY A 125 1.24 -15.24 0.71
N ARG A 126 0.09 -14.98 0.05
CA ARG A 126 -1.31 -15.03 0.51
C ARG A 126 -1.71 -14.35 1.83
N GLU A 127 -0.82 -13.62 2.49
CA GLU A 127 -1.13 -12.91 3.74
C GLU A 127 -1.72 -11.53 3.44
N GLN A 128 -2.95 -11.28 3.87
CA GLN A 128 -3.57 -9.97 3.71
C GLN A 128 -3.01 -8.99 4.74
N MET A 129 -2.35 -7.92 4.28
CA MET A 129 -1.85 -6.89 5.17
C MET A 129 -2.91 -5.81 5.44
N PHE A 130 -3.08 -5.45 6.72
CA PHE A 130 -3.82 -4.29 7.15
C PHE A 130 -2.88 -3.24 7.74
N VAL A 131 -3.05 -1.99 7.30
CA VAL A 131 -2.35 -0.82 7.83
C VAL A 131 -3.26 -0.13 8.84
N VAL A 132 -2.83 -0.06 10.09
CA VAL A 132 -3.56 0.54 11.19
C VAL A 132 -2.81 1.80 11.64
N ARG A 133 -3.41 2.96 11.45
CA ARG A 133 -2.83 4.24 11.85
C ARG A 133 -3.64 4.84 12.97
N LEU A 134 -3.02 5.03 14.13
CA LEU A 134 -3.58 5.79 15.24
C LEU A 134 -2.94 7.17 15.28
N SER A 135 -3.75 8.22 15.16
CA SER A 135 -3.32 9.61 15.32
C SER A 135 -4.33 10.40 16.12
N HIS A 136 -3.91 11.03 17.23
CA HIS A 136 -4.80 11.84 18.08
C HIS A 136 -6.06 11.06 18.53
N ASP A 137 -5.87 9.79 18.91
CA ASP A 137 -6.92 8.81 19.26
C ASP A 137 -7.85 8.37 18.11
N VAL A 138 -7.61 8.82 16.87
CA VAL A 138 -8.35 8.37 15.68
C VAL A 138 -7.61 7.19 15.07
N CYS A 139 -8.28 6.04 15.01
CA CYS A 139 -7.81 4.82 14.39
C CYS A 139 -8.38 4.71 12.97
N THR A 140 -7.50 4.74 11.97
CA THR A 140 -7.83 4.44 10.58
C THR A 140 -7.28 3.07 10.23
N VAL A 141 -8.16 2.16 9.82
CA VAL A 141 -7.83 0.79 9.42
C VAL A 141 -7.97 0.69 7.91
N SER A 142 -6.90 0.27 7.23
CA SER A 142 -6.88 0.16 5.77
C SER A 142 -6.38 -1.22 5.32
N ALA A 143 -7.00 -1.79 4.30
CA ALA A 143 -6.52 -3.01 3.65
C ALA A 143 -5.52 -2.67 2.54
N ASP A 144 -4.37 -3.35 2.52
CA ASP A 144 -3.39 -3.20 1.46
C ASP A 144 -3.82 -3.90 0.19
N SER A 145 -4.04 -3.13 -0.89
CA SER A 145 -4.43 -3.65 -2.20
C SER A 145 -3.24 -3.99 -3.09
N SER A 146 -2.05 -3.46 -2.78
CA SER A 146 -0.87 -3.61 -3.64
C SER A 146 -0.07 -4.88 -3.36
N GLY A 147 -0.06 -5.36 -2.11
CA GLY A 147 0.84 -6.44 -1.68
C GLY A 147 2.27 -5.93 -1.54
N ALA A 148 3.22 -6.52 -2.27
CA ALA A 148 4.57 -5.97 -2.39
C ALA A 148 4.57 -4.45 -2.69
N LEU A 149 5.58 -3.72 -2.22
CA LEU A 149 5.67 -2.27 -2.48
C LEU A 149 5.71 -1.99 -3.98
N LEU A 150 5.01 -0.94 -4.43
CA LEU A 150 4.81 -0.67 -5.85
C LEU A 150 6.13 -0.47 -6.60
N HIS A 151 7.15 0.12 -5.97
CA HIS A 151 8.46 0.34 -6.59
C HIS A 151 9.10 -0.96 -7.14
N LEU A 152 8.76 -2.13 -6.57
CA LEU A 152 9.15 -3.43 -7.10
C LEU A 152 8.38 -3.76 -8.39
N ARG A 153 8.82 -3.22 -9.52
CA ARG A 153 8.15 -3.42 -10.84
C ARG A 153 8.33 -4.83 -11.42
N GLY A 154 9.31 -5.58 -10.91
CA GLY A 154 9.67 -6.92 -11.40
C GLY A 154 10.79 -6.96 -12.45
N TYR A 155 11.28 -5.82 -12.94
CA TYR A 155 12.39 -5.82 -13.93
C TYR A 155 13.79 -5.93 -13.30
N ARG A 156 13.92 -5.67 -12.00
CA ARG A 156 15.23 -5.59 -11.34
C ARG A 156 15.73 -6.97 -10.98
N GLN A 157 16.82 -7.40 -11.64
CA GLN A 157 17.44 -8.71 -11.42
C GLN A 157 18.61 -8.68 -10.43
N ALA A 158 19.30 -7.54 -10.29
CA ALA A 158 20.45 -7.38 -9.39
C ALA A 158 20.28 -6.15 -8.51
N VAL A 159 20.50 -6.31 -7.20
CA VAL A 159 20.46 -5.22 -6.23
C VAL A 159 21.88 -4.67 -6.07
N ALA A 160 22.17 -3.55 -6.74
CA ALA A 160 23.37 -2.76 -6.45
C ALA A 160 23.27 -2.14 -5.03
N LYS A 161 24.39 -1.69 -4.45
CA LYS A 161 24.40 -1.08 -3.12
C LYS A 161 23.65 0.27 -3.15
N ALA A 162 22.56 0.37 -2.37
CA ALA A 162 21.71 1.56 -2.20
C ALA A 162 21.14 2.16 -3.51
N PRO A 163 20.35 1.40 -4.26
CA PRO A 163 19.91 1.86 -5.57
C PRO A 163 18.68 2.77 -5.47
N LEU A 164 18.56 3.71 -6.40
CA LEU A 164 17.40 4.60 -6.47
C LEU A 164 16.10 3.80 -6.62
N ARG A 165 15.09 4.12 -5.81
CA ARG A 165 13.75 3.55 -5.91
C ARG A 165 13.09 3.99 -7.22
N GLU A 166 12.43 3.05 -7.87
CA GLU A 166 11.67 3.22 -9.11
C GLU A 166 10.61 4.31 -8.99
N THR A 167 9.94 4.39 -7.82
CA THR A 167 8.94 5.43 -7.55
C THR A 167 9.54 6.83 -7.54
N LEU A 168 10.76 6.97 -7.00
CA LEU A 168 11.46 8.25 -6.98
C LEU A 168 12.02 8.62 -8.36
N ALA A 169 12.58 7.65 -9.10
CA ALA A 169 13.02 7.85 -10.47
C ALA A 169 11.86 8.34 -11.38
N ALA A 170 10.71 7.68 -11.32
CA ALA A 170 9.53 8.11 -12.06
C ALA A 170 9.01 9.49 -11.60
N ALA A 171 9.04 9.77 -10.29
CA ALA A 171 8.63 11.07 -9.76
C ALA A 171 9.51 12.21 -10.27
N LEU A 172 10.83 12.00 -10.39
CA LEU A 172 11.75 13.00 -10.96
C LEU A 172 11.41 13.31 -12.42
N LEU A 173 11.17 12.28 -13.24
CA LEU A 173 10.79 12.45 -14.65
C LEU A 173 9.46 13.18 -14.81
N LEU A 174 8.47 12.82 -14.00
CA LEU A 174 7.16 13.48 -13.98
C LEU A 174 7.27 14.95 -13.51
N ALA A 175 8.12 15.24 -12.52
CA ALA A 175 8.38 16.59 -12.05
C ALA A 175 9.12 17.45 -13.08
N ALA A 176 9.97 16.83 -13.90
CA ALA A 176 10.63 17.47 -15.04
C ALA A 176 9.71 17.64 -16.27
N ASP A 177 8.43 17.26 -16.15
CA ASP A 177 7.46 17.21 -17.24
C ASP A 177 7.92 16.40 -18.47
N TRP A 178 8.85 15.47 -18.26
CA TRP A 178 9.42 14.68 -19.35
C TRP A 178 8.48 13.53 -19.72
N ARG A 179 8.08 13.47 -21.00
CA ARG A 179 7.14 12.46 -21.53
C ARG A 179 7.66 11.74 -22.79
N GLY A 180 8.98 11.72 -23.01
CA GLY A 180 9.58 11.07 -24.19
C GLY A 180 9.65 11.91 -25.46
N ALA A 181 9.34 13.21 -25.39
CA ALA A 181 9.39 14.12 -26.54
C ALA A 181 10.83 14.59 -26.89
N SER A 182 11.77 14.45 -25.96
CA SER A 182 13.17 14.84 -26.12
C SER A 182 14.12 13.73 -25.69
N PRO A 183 15.35 13.68 -26.25
CA PRO A 183 16.38 12.76 -25.76
C PRO A 183 16.61 12.94 -24.26
N LEU A 184 16.78 11.82 -23.55
CA LEU A 184 17.13 11.79 -22.14
C LEU A 184 18.53 11.19 -22.00
N VAL A 185 19.40 11.84 -21.24
CA VAL A 185 20.74 11.35 -20.92
C VAL A 185 20.91 11.32 -19.41
N ASP A 186 21.21 10.14 -18.87
CA ASP A 186 21.63 9.97 -17.48
C ASP A 186 23.12 9.53 -17.47
N PRO A 187 24.06 10.46 -17.26
CA PRO A 187 25.50 10.16 -17.34
C PRO A 187 26.00 9.29 -16.18
N LEU A 188 25.20 9.10 -15.14
CA LEU A 188 25.53 8.35 -13.93
C LEU A 188 24.47 7.28 -13.65
N CYS A 189 23.97 6.64 -14.71
CA CYS A 189 22.76 5.82 -14.67
C CYS A 189 22.81 4.60 -13.75
N GLY A 190 24.00 4.14 -13.35
CA GLY A 190 24.17 3.02 -12.43
C GLY A 190 23.39 1.78 -12.88
N ALA A 191 22.40 1.35 -12.09
CA ALA A 191 21.51 0.23 -12.42
C ALA A 191 20.46 0.53 -13.52
N GLY A 192 20.46 1.74 -14.09
CA GLY A 192 19.56 2.15 -15.16
C GLY A 192 18.15 2.54 -14.73
N THR A 193 17.88 2.75 -13.43
CA THR A 193 16.52 3.00 -12.92
C THR A 193 15.83 4.17 -13.62
N ILE A 194 16.52 5.31 -13.80
CA ILE A 194 15.94 6.50 -14.45
C ILE A 194 15.68 6.22 -15.95
N PRO A 195 16.65 5.74 -16.76
CA PRO A 195 16.40 5.37 -18.16
C PRO A 195 15.28 4.34 -18.35
N ILE A 196 15.16 3.34 -17.47
CA ILE A 196 14.11 2.31 -17.58
C ILE A 196 12.72 2.93 -17.32
N GLU A 197 12.55 3.68 -16.22
CA GLU A 197 11.28 4.36 -15.92
C GLU A 197 10.93 5.38 -17.03
N ALA A 198 11.93 6.06 -17.59
CA ALA A 198 11.75 6.94 -18.74
C ALA A 198 11.25 6.20 -19.98
N ALA A 199 11.86 5.07 -20.34
CA ALA A 199 11.40 4.25 -21.45
C ALA A 199 9.94 3.77 -21.23
N MET A 200 9.60 3.35 -20.02
CA MET A 200 8.23 2.94 -19.67
C MET A 200 7.22 4.10 -19.78
N ILE A 201 7.59 5.31 -19.35
CA ILE A 201 6.75 6.52 -19.50
C ILE A 201 6.54 6.84 -20.99
N ALA A 202 7.62 6.91 -21.77
CA ALA A 202 7.57 7.23 -23.19
C ALA A 202 6.74 6.22 -24.00
N ARG A 203 6.82 4.94 -23.62
CA ARG A 203 6.05 3.84 -24.24
C ARG A 203 4.64 3.68 -23.67
N ARG A 204 4.21 4.52 -22.72
CA ARG A 204 2.94 4.40 -21.98
C ARG A 204 2.71 3.00 -21.39
N MET A 205 3.79 2.36 -20.92
CA MET A 205 3.73 1.05 -20.28
C MET A 205 3.37 1.21 -18.81
N ALA A 206 2.36 0.47 -18.35
CA ALA A 206 1.95 0.48 -16.95
C ALA A 206 3.08 -0.05 -16.03
N PRO A 207 3.44 0.66 -14.94
CA PRO A 207 4.46 0.19 -13.98
C PRO A 207 4.07 -1.15 -13.34
N GLY A 208 2.78 -1.43 -13.22
CA GLY A 208 2.25 -2.65 -12.62
C GLY A 208 2.08 -3.84 -13.58
N LEU A 209 2.47 -3.73 -14.85
CA LEU A 209 2.11 -4.71 -15.89
C LEU A 209 2.63 -6.14 -15.61
N ASN A 210 3.82 -6.26 -15.02
CA ASN A 210 4.52 -7.54 -14.83
C ASN A 210 4.55 -7.99 -13.36
N ARG A 211 3.51 -7.66 -12.58
CA ARG A 211 3.40 -8.02 -11.16
C ARG A 211 1.97 -8.33 -10.76
N GLN A 212 1.82 -8.98 -9.62
CA GLN A 212 0.51 -9.26 -9.01
C GLN A 212 0.19 -8.23 -7.92
N PHE A 213 -1.09 -8.18 -7.53
CA PHE A 213 -1.62 -7.28 -6.52
C PHE A 213 -2.48 -8.05 -5.52
N ALA A 214 -2.37 -7.72 -4.24
CA ALA A 214 -3.10 -8.39 -3.15
C ALA A 214 -4.63 -8.31 -3.32
N CYS A 215 -5.15 -7.22 -3.88
CA CYS A 215 -6.60 -7.06 -4.06
C CYS A 215 -7.25 -8.08 -5.00
N VAL A 216 -6.48 -8.78 -5.85
CA VAL A 216 -7.01 -9.83 -6.73
C VAL A 216 -7.52 -11.03 -5.93
N ASP A 217 -6.96 -11.28 -4.75
CA ASP A 217 -7.34 -12.40 -3.88
C ASP A 217 -8.45 -12.03 -2.87
N TRP A 218 -8.97 -10.79 -2.90
CA TRP A 218 -9.99 -10.33 -1.95
C TRP A 218 -11.36 -10.92 -2.29
N PRO A 219 -12.09 -11.51 -1.30
CA PRO A 219 -13.42 -12.06 -1.56
C PRO A 219 -14.45 -11.03 -2.02
N GLY A 220 -14.29 -9.77 -1.61
CA GLY A 220 -15.19 -8.68 -1.96
C GLY A 220 -14.77 -7.89 -3.21
N PHE A 221 -13.76 -8.35 -3.94
CA PHE A 221 -13.29 -7.73 -5.17
C PHE A 221 -13.98 -8.37 -6.38
N PRO A 222 -14.53 -7.56 -7.31
CA PRO A 222 -15.30 -8.05 -8.45
C PRO A 222 -14.42 -8.65 -9.56
#